data_AF-A0A1X1BS72-F1
#
_entry.id   AF-A0A1X1BS72-F1
#
_cell.length_a   1.000
_cell.length_b   1.000
_cell.length_c   1.000
_cell.angle_alpha   90.00
_cell.angle_beta   90.00
_cell.angle_gamma   90.00
#
_symmetry.space_group_name_H-M   'P 1'
#
loop_
_entity.id
_entity.type
_entity.pdbx_description
1 polymer ?
#
loop_
_entity_poly.entity_id
_entity_poly.type
_entity_poly.pdbx_seq_one_letter_code
_entity_poly.pdbx_strand_id
1 'polypeptide(L)'
;MEKRLDNNGYIDFPFPATRNADGSVNPCGFDLTLETGRLEEIAVLTHSVNLRRLVEEVNLQDGLFMTLACDWQQQTHAVCGFIDVAFRPDLPHHGHDEALQLEARFNLYLTEQDKQHQMVPDTLVNYARSVLDWSWSPLRQRHRDYEKITIQFYCPQADDAEWCFDHLRHFLVSWYPACVASR
;
A
#
# COMPACT_ATOMS: atom_id res chain seq x y z
N MET A 1 17.64 14.81 -16.18
CA MET A 1 16.28 15.31 -16.45
C MET A 1 15.34 14.32 -15.79
N GLU A 2 15.02 14.55 -14.52
CA GLU A 2 14.10 13.72 -13.75
C GLU A 2 12.73 13.82 -14.40
N LYS A 3 12.23 12.72 -14.95
CA LYS A 3 10.79 12.56 -15.05
C LYS A 3 10.30 12.49 -13.61
N ARG A 4 9.79 13.60 -13.09
CA ARG A 4 8.67 13.50 -12.15
C ARG A 4 7.72 12.49 -12.77
N LEU A 5 7.39 11.43 -12.04
CA LEU A 5 6.24 10.60 -12.36
C LEU A 5 5.06 11.57 -12.38
N ASP A 6 4.75 12.07 -13.58
CA ASP A 6 3.60 12.92 -13.81
C ASP A 6 2.39 12.04 -13.49
N ASN A 7 1.95 12.12 -12.24
CA ASN A 7 0.64 11.63 -11.81
C ASN A 7 -0.50 12.36 -12.55
N ASN A 8 -0.18 13.35 -13.38
CA ASN A 8 -1.07 14.13 -14.21
C ASN A 8 -1.76 13.33 -15.34
N GLY A 9 -1.40 12.05 -15.57
CA GLY A 9 -2.17 11.16 -16.44
C GLY A 9 -3.34 10.44 -15.75
N TYR A 10 -3.40 10.47 -14.42
CA TYR A 10 -4.26 9.61 -13.59
C TYR A 10 -5.35 10.41 -12.86
N ILE A 11 -5.98 11.36 -13.55
CA ILE A 11 -6.84 12.38 -12.94
C ILE A 11 -8.30 11.89 -12.73
N ASP A 12 -8.76 10.83 -13.42
CA ASP A 12 -10.14 10.33 -13.28
C ASP A 12 -10.21 8.82 -12.98
N PHE A 13 -10.87 8.48 -11.87
CA PHE A 13 -11.13 7.12 -11.39
C PHE A 13 -12.65 6.89 -11.22
N PRO A 14 -13.20 5.67 -11.44
CA PRO A 14 -12.54 4.41 -11.79
C PRO A 14 -12.00 4.36 -13.22
N PHE A 15 -10.79 3.83 -13.39
CA PHE A 15 -10.31 3.44 -14.70
C PHE A 15 -11.24 2.37 -15.29
N PRO A 16 -11.59 2.45 -16.58
CA PRO A 16 -12.13 1.29 -17.28
C PRO A 16 -11.11 0.15 -17.15
N ALA A 17 -11.58 -1.10 -17.01
CA ALA A 17 -10.71 -2.27 -17.13
C ALA A 17 -10.15 -2.33 -18.56
N THR A 18 -9.09 -1.57 -18.83
CA THR A 18 -8.39 -1.61 -20.09
C THR A 18 -7.46 -2.81 -20.06
N ARG A 19 -7.55 -3.62 -21.11
CA ARG A 19 -6.47 -4.54 -21.44
C ARG A 19 -5.29 -3.68 -21.88
N ASN A 20 -4.13 -3.90 -21.28
CA ASN A 20 -2.88 -3.36 -21.76
C ASN A 20 -2.61 -3.87 -23.19
N ALA A 21 -1.71 -3.21 -23.91
CA ALA A 21 -1.37 -3.58 -25.29
C ALA A 21 -0.81 -5.03 -25.41
N ASP A 22 -0.32 -5.59 -24.31
CA ASP A 22 0.16 -6.97 -24.18
C ASP A 22 -0.93 -7.99 -23.79
N GLY A 23 -2.18 -7.55 -23.60
CA GLY A 23 -3.32 -8.38 -23.23
C GLY A 23 -3.52 -8.59 -21.72
N SER A 24 -2.62 -8.08 -20.87
CA SER A 24 -2.79 -8.09 -19.41
C SER A 24 -3.92 -7.16 -18.96
N VAL A 25 -4.57 -7.48 -17.84
CA VAL A 25 -5.69 -6.69 -17.30
C VAL A 25 -5.14 -5.67 -16.31
N ASN A 26 -5.59 -4.41 -16.42
CA ASN A 26 -5.30 -3.40 -15.41
C ASN A 26 -5.86 -3.86 -14.03
N PRO A 27 -5.01 -4.01 -13.00
CA PRO A 27 -5.41 -4.57 -11.71
C PRO A 27 -6.36 -3.68 -10.90
N CYS A 28 -6.58 -2.42 -11.32
CA CYS A 28 -7.52 -1.48 -10.67
C CYS A 28 -9.01 -1.90 -10.76
N GLY A 29 -9.33 -3.04 -11.38
CA GLY A 29 -10.70 -3.50 -11.64
C GLY A 29 -11.29 -4.47 -10.62
N PHE A 30 -10.46 -5.10 -9.77
CA PHE A 30 -10.91 -6.16 -8.87
C PHE A 30 -11.17 -5.66 -7.46
N ASP A 31 -12.31 -6.06 -6.91
CA ASP A 31 -12.48 -6.00 -5.47
C ASP A 31 -11.85 -7.27 -4.89
N LEU A 32 -10.56 -7.19 -4.55
CA LEU A 32 -9.81 -8.33 -4.05
C LEU A 32 -10.35 -8.84 -2.71
N THR A 33 -11.16 -8.06 -2.00
CA THR A 33 -11.87 -8.56 -0.80
C THR A 33 -12.98 -9.55 -1.15
N LEU A 34 -13.48 -9.55 -2.39
CA LEU A 34 -14.48 -10.50 -2.90
C LEU A 34 -13.86 -11.55 -3.83
N GLU A 35 -12.77 -11.18 -4.50
CA GLU A 35 -12.16 -11.94 -5.59
C GLU A 35 -10.67 -12.27 -5.31
N THR A 36 -10.34 -12.70 -4.08
CA THR A 36 -8.94 -13.01 -3.68
C THR A 36 -8.23 -13.98 -4.62
N GLY A 37 -8.96 -14.91 -5.25
CA GLY A 37 -8.42 -15.86 -6.24
C GLY A 37 -7.87 -15.22 -7.52
N ARG A 38 -8.11 -13.93 -7.75
CA ARG A 38 -7.66 -13.20 -8.96
C ARG A 38 -6.32 -12.48 -8.78
N LEU A 39 -5.67 -12.64 -7.62
CA LEU A 39 -4.32 -12.12 -7.37
C LEU A 39 -3.32 -12.54 -8.46
N GLU A 40 -3.47 -13.75 -9.03
CA GLU A 40 -2.59 -14.27 -10.08
C GLU A 40 -2.69 -13.49 -11.41
N GLU A 41 -3.79 -12.77 -11.63
CA GLU A 41 -3.98 -11.93 -12.82
C GLU A 41 -3.18 -10.61 -12.73
N ILE A 42 -2.69 -10.27 -11.54
CA ILE A 42 -1.96 -9.04 -11.28
C ILE A 42 -0.47 -9.29 -11.55
N ALA A 43 -0.05 -9.03 -12.80
CA ALA A 43 1.31 -9.28 -13.27
C ALA A 43 2.40 -8.66 -12.37
N VAL A 44 2.13 -7.49 -11.81
CA VAL A 44 3.10 -6.76 -10.97
C VAL A 44 3.48 -7.50 -9.69
N LEU A 45 2.61 -8.38 -9.18
CA LEU A 45 2.87 -9.20 -8.00
C LEU A 45 3.89 -10.32 -8.25
N THR A 46 4.24 -10.59 -9.51
CA THR A 46 5.28 -11.57 -9.84
C THR A 46 6.70 -11.07 -9.55
N HIS A 47 6.87 -9.74 -9.39
CA HIS A 47 8.17 -9.13 -9.14
C HIS A 47 8.63 -9.22 -7.69
N SER A 48 7.71 -9.42 -6.75
CA SER A 48 8.01 -9.37 -5.31
C SER A 48 7.12 -10.32 -4.52
N VAL A 49 7.76 -11.20 -3.75
CA VAL A 49 7.06 -12.15 -2.87
C VAL A 49 6.37 -11.41 -1.73
N ASN A 50 7.03 -10.40 -1.14
CA ASN A 50 6.42 -9.64 -0.05
C ASN A 50 5.33 -8.69 -0.53
N LEU A 51 5.43 -8.11 -1.73
CA LEU A 51 4.34 -7.34 -2.32
C LEU A 51 3.10 -8.23 -2.52
N ARG A 52 3.29 -9.44 -3.08
CA ARG A 52 2.19 -10.40 -3.24
C ARG A 52 1.53 -10.73 -1.90
N ARG A 53 2.32 -11.07 -0.88
CA ARG A 53 1.81 -11.37 0.47
C ARG A 53 1.10 -10.18 1.11
N LEU A 54 1.65 -8.99 0.96
CA LEU A 54 1.03 -7.75 1.44
C LEU A 54 -0.35 -7.56 0.82
N VAL A 55 -0.46 -7.63 -0.51
CA VAL A 55 -1.74 -7.47 -1.22
C VAL A 55 -2.71 -8.60 -0.84
N GLU A 56 -2.25 -9.84 -0.74
CA GLU A 56 -3.09 -10.97 -0.33
C GLU A 56 -3.66 -10.77 1.09
N GLU A 57 -2.79 -10.53 2.07
CA GLU A 57 -3.18 -10.48 3.48
C GLU A 57 -4.03 -9.25 3.82
N VAL A 58 -3.77 -8.10 3.18
CA VAL A 58 -4.61 -6.90 3.34
C VAL A 58 -6.06 -7.16 2.91
N ASN A 59 -6.28 -7.98 1.89
CA ASN A 59 -7.61 -8.24 1.34
C ASN A 59 -8.34 -9.45 1.96
N LEU A 60 -7.80 -10.10 3.00
CA LEU A 60 -8.48 -11.21 3.69
C LEU A 60 -9.80 -10.77 4.35
N GLN A 61 -10.80 -11.64 4.44
CA GLN A 61 -12.18 -11.28 4.83
C GLN A 61 -12.31 -10.47 6.14
N ASP A 62 -11.46 -10.71 7.13
CA ASP A 62 -11.53 -10.04 8.44
C ASP A 62 -10.60 -8.83 8.57
N GLY A 63 -9.95 -8.42 7.48
CA GLY A 63 -9.02 -7.29 7.46
C GLY A 63 -9.71 -5.92 7.58
N LEU A 64 -8.99 -4.93 8.13
CA LEU A 64 -9.49 -3.55 8.23
C LEU A 64 -9.37 -2.76 6.93
N PHE A 65 -8.41 -3.15 6.09
CA PHE A 65 -8.04 -2.44 4.88
C PHE A 65 -8.43 -3.23 3.63
N MET A 66 -8.39 -2.57 2.49
CA MET A 66 -8.44 -3.17 1.16
C MET A 66 -7.40 -2.49 0.29
N THR A 67 -6.85 -3.20 -0.69
CA THR A 67 -6.00 -2.58 -1.72
C THR A 67 -6.85 -2.10 -2.88
N LEU A 68 -6.50 -0.95 -3.44
CA LEU A 68 -7.20 -0.35 -4.58
C LEU A 68 -6.40 -0.51 -5.87
N ALA A 69 -5.09 -0.36 -5.78
CA ALA A 69 -4.14 -0.49 -6.88
C ALA A 69 -2.73 -0.72 -6.33
N CYS A 70 -1.85 -1.29 -7.15
CA CYS A 70 -0.42 -1.33 -6.85
C CYS A 70 0.39 -1.34 -8.14
N ASP A 71 1.64 -0.91 -8.03
CA ASP A 71 2.63 -0.95 -9.10
C ASP A 71 4.03 -1.22 -8.53
N TRP A 72 4.90 -1.77 -9.38
CA TRP A 72 6.28 -2.11 -9.10
C TRP A 72 7.07 -2.01 -10.40
N GLN A 73 8.17 -1.29 -10.39
CA GLN A 73 8.99 -1.04 -11.56
C GLN A 73 10.48 -1.10 -11.19
N GLN A 74 11.23 -1.79 -12.05
CA GLN A 74 12.70 -1.74 -12.03
C GLN A 74 13.19 -0.55 -12.84
N GLN A 75 13.96 0.33 -12.21
CA GLN A 75 14.75 1.38 -12.87
C GLN A 75 16.22 0.96 -12.90
N THR A 76 17.05 1.68 -13.67
CA THR A 76 18.49 1.36 -13.81
C THR A 76 19.24 1.29 -12.47
N HIS A 77 18.83 2.11 -11.49
CA HIS A 77 19.52 2.25 -10.19
C HIS A 77 18.56 2.27 -8.99
N ALA A 78 17.31 1.85 -9.18
CA ALA A 78 16.30 1.86 -8.14
C ALA A 78 15.16 0.89 -8.47
N VAL A 79 14.37 0.59 -7.46
CA VAL A 79 13.09 -0.09 -7.53
C VAL A 79 12.04 0.89 -7.00
N CYS A 80 10.98 1.12 -7.76
CA CYS A 80 9.96 2.10 -7.37
C CYS A 80 8.55 1.66 -7.75
N GLY A 81 7.56 2.32 -7.18
CA GLY A 81 6.15 2.00 -7.42
C GLY A 81 5.27 2.59 -6.34
N PHE A 82 4.08 2.02 -6.19
CA PHE A 82 3.14 2.45 -5.17
C PHE A 82 2.18 1.33 -4.75
N ILE A 83 1.53 1.53 -3.62
CA ILE A 83 0.38 0.75 -3.18
C ILE A 83 -0.70 1.74 -2.72
N ASP A 84 -1.89 1.61 -3.28
CA ASP A 84 -3.08 2.32 -2.83
C ASP A 84 -3.88 1.40 -1.90
N VAL A 85 -4.18 1.90 -0.71
CA VAL A 85 -5.03 1.23 0.29
C VAL A 85 -6.16 2.14 0.73
N ALA A 86 -7.24 1.56 1.24
CA ALA A 86 -8.30 2.27 1.93
C ALA A 86 -8.83 1.43 3.09
N PHE A 87 -9.44 2.08 4.07
CA PHE A 87 -10.28 1.39 5.05
C PHE A 87 -11.49 0.78 4.34
N ARG A 88 -11.93 -0.38 4.82
CA ARG A 88 -13.15 -0.99 4.29
C ARG A 88 -14.37 -0.14 4.68
N PRO A 89 -15.25 0.17 3.71
CA PRO A 89 -16.37 1.09 3.94
C PRO A 89 -17.43 0.53 4.89
N ASP A 90 -17.48 -0.79 5.07
CA ASP A 90 -18.47 -1.46 5.92
C ASP A 90 -18.03 -1.52 7.40
N LEU A 91 -16.84 -1.00 7.74
CA LEU A 91 -16.33 -0.96 9.11
C LEU A 91 -16.62 0.40 9.78
N PRO A 92 -17.34 0.42 10.91
CA PRO A 92 -17.63 1.66 11.61
C PRO A 92 -16.33 2.24 12.22
N HIS A 93 -16.26 3.58 12.29
CA HIS A 93 -15.23 4.36 13.01
C HIS A 93 -13.83 4.51 12.37
N HIS A 94 -13.58 3.98 11.18
CA HIS A 94 -12.35 4.27 10.43
C HIS A 94 -12.59 5.35 9.38
N GLY A 95 -12.73 6.59 9.85
CA GLY A 95 -13.01 7.76 9.02
C GLY A 95 -11.75 8.49 8.52
N HIS A 96 -11.99 9.66 7.92
CA HIS A 96 -10.97 10.58 7.40
C HIS A 96 -9.80 10.84 8.36
N ASP A 97 -10.09 11.11 9.65
CA ASP A 97 -9.05 11.42 10.64
C ASP A 97 -8.08 10.25 10.85
N GLU A 98 -8.57 9.00 10.83
CA GLU A 98 -7.69 7.83 10.96
C GLU A 98 -6.83 7.65 9.71
N ALA A 99 -7.35 7.95 8.52
CA ALA A 99 -6.57 7.90 7.27
C ALA A 99 -5.42 8.92 7.28
N LEU A 100 -5.68 10.14 7.75
CA LEU A 100 -4.64 11.18 7.89
C LEU A 100 -3.59 10.84 8.94
N GLN A 101 -3.90 9.99 9.93
CA GLN A 101 -2.97 9.59 10.98
C GLN A 101 -2.20 8.31 10.66
N LEU A 102 -2.48 7.64 9.54
CA LEU A 102 -1.95 6.30 9.28
C LEU A 102 -0.41 6.28 9.17
N GLU A 103 0.20 7.27 8.51
CA GLU A 103 1.65 7.40 8.44
C GLU A 103 2.26 7.63 9.84
N ALA A 104 1.65 8.49 10.66
CA ALA A 104 2.11 8.74 12.02
C ALA A 104 2.04 7.44 12.87
N ARG A 105 1.01 6.63 12.67
CA ARG A 105 0.85 5.31 13.30
C ARG A 105 1.89 4.30 12.80
N PHE A 106 2.23 4.34 11.53
CA PHE A 106 3.32 3.52 10.97
C PHE A 106 4.67 3.89 11.60
N ASN A 107 4.94 5.18 11.76
CA ASN A 107 6.15 5.65 12.43
C ASN A 107 6.21 5.18 13.89
N LEU A 108 5.10 5.20 14.62
CA LEU A 108 5.03 4.65 15.99
C LEU A 108 5.34 3.15 16.02
N TYR A 109 4.76 2.38 15.10
CA TYR A 109 5.08 0.97 14.92
C TYR A 109 6.60 0.75 14.71
N LEU A 110 7.22 1.51 13.80
CA LEU A 110 8.65 1.39 13.53
C LEU A 110 9.51 1.76 14.76
N THR A 111 9.11 2.76 15.54
CA THR A 111 9.78 3.08 16.82
C THR A 111 9.69 1.93 17.83
N GLU A 112 8.57 1.19 17.86
CA GLU A 112 8.46 -0.01 18.70
C GLU A 112 9.37 -1.14 18.19
N GLN A 113 9.50 -1.31 16.87
CA GLN A 113 10.43 -2.27 16.28
C GLN A 113 11.89 -1.94 16.60
N ASP A 114 12.28 -0.66 16.51
CA ASP A 114 13.62 -0.19 16.92
C ASP A 114 13.94 -0.65 18.36
N LYS A 115 12.98 -0.44 19.28
CA LYS A 115 13.14 -0.82 20.71
C LYS A 115 13.21 -2.33 20.90
N GLN A 116 12.31 -3.08 20.25
CA GLN A 116 12.25 -4.53 20.36
C GLN A 116 13.55 -5.19 19.87
N HIS A 117 14.17 -4.62 18.84
CA HIS A 117 15.39 -5.14 18.23
C HIS A 117 16.67 -4.46 18.74
N GLN A 118 16.58 -3.63 19.79
CA GLN A 118 17.73 -2.93 20.40
C GLN A 118 18.53 -2.09 19.39
N MET A 119 17.85 -1.52 18.41
CA MET A 119 18.44 -0.64 17.41
C MET A 119 18.64 0.76 17.98
N VAL A 120 19.46 1.57 17.30
CA VAL A 120 19.56 3.00 17.61
C VAL A 120 18.19 3.64 17.39
N PRO A 121 17.69 4.51 18.29
CA PRO A 121 16.39 5.15 18.12
C PRO A 121 16.24 5.86 16.77
N ASP A 122 15.03 5.78 16.22
CA ASP A 122 14.64 6.39 14.94
C ASP A 122 15.37 5.82 13.71
N THR A 123 16.08 4.70 13.82
CA THR A 123 16.77 4.10 12.68
C THR A 123 15.78 3.68 11.60
N LEU A 124 14.76 2.89 11.98
CA LEU A 124 13.77 2.41 11.02
C LEU A 124 12.86 3.53 10.51
N VAL A 125 12.50 4.50 11.37
CA VAL A 125 11.69 5.66 10.98
C VAL A 125 12.41 6.53 9.96
N ASN A 126 13.69 6.85 10.20
CA ASN A 126 14.48 7.66 9.28
C ASN A 126 14.71 6.95 7.95
N TYR A 127 14.94 5.64 7.99
CA TYR A 127 15.06 4.84 6.77
C TYR A 127 13.74 4.84 5.99
N ALA A 128 12.61 4.54 6.63
CA ALA A 128 11.29 4.55 5.99
C ALA A 128 11.00 5.90 5.33
N ARG A 129 11.26 7.02 6.00
CA ARG A 129 11.08 8.37 5.43
C ARG A 129 11.99 8.67 4.23
N SER A 130 13.10 7.96 4.08
CA SER A 130 14.00 8.14 2.94
C SER A 130 13.57 7.37 1.70
N VAL A 131 12.71 6.34 1.85
CA VAL A 131 12.29 5.45 0.76
C VAL A 131 10.79 5.36 0.56
N LEU A 132 9.96 5.86 1.49
CA LEU A 132 8.51 5.90 1.41
C LEU A 132 7.98 7.33 1.43
N ASP A 133 6.95 7.57 0.64
CA ASP A 133 6.16 8.80 0.66
C ASP A 133 4.67 8.47 0.77
N TRP A 134 3.97 9.15 1.67
CA TRP A 134 2.57 8.88 1.98
C TRP A 134 1.72 10.06 1.53
N SER A 135 0.62 9.77 0.85
CA SER A 135 -0.36 10.79 0.49
C SER A 135 -1.77 10.29 0.66
N TRP A 136 -2.67 11.22 0.93
CA TRP A 136 -4.10 10.97 1.04
C TRP A 136 -4.84 11.67 -0.09
N SER A 137 -5.90 11.02 -0.58
CA SER A 137 -6.85 11.63 -1.51
C SER A 137 -8.25 11.03 -1.34
N PRO A 138 -9.32 11.81 -1.55
CA PRO A 138 -10.66 11.25 -1.60
C PRO A 138 -10.84 10.47 -2.90
N LEU A 139 -11.49 9.31 -2.83
CA LEU A 139 -11.75 8.46 -3.98
C LEU A 139 -13.22 8.05 -4.02
N ARG A 140 -13.88 8.17 -5.17
CA ARG A 140 -15.24 7.66 -5.36
C ARG A 140 -15.24 6.49 -6.34
N GLN A 141 -15.73 5.33 -5.91
CA GLN A 141 -15.80 4.11 -6.72
C GLN A 141 -17.11 3.36 -6.49
N ARG A 142 -17.79 2.94 -7.58
CA ARG A 142 -19.02 2.13 -7.51
C ARG A 142 -20.07 2.72 -6.52
N HIS A 143 -20.25 4.03 -6.54
CA HIS A 143 -21.14 4.80 -5.64
C HIS A 143 -20.76 4.79 -4.15
N ARG A 144 -19.53 4.39 -3.80
CA ARG A 144 -18.95 4.49 -2.47
C ARG A 144 -17.81 5.51 -2.46
N ASP A 145 -17.61 6.18 -1.34
CA ASP A 145 -16.50 7.08 -1.10
C ASP A 145 -15.46 6.38 -0.20
N TYR A 146 -14.18 6.60 -0.49
CA TYR A 146 -13.05 5.99 0.19
C TYR A 146 -12.02 7.06 0.54
N GLU A 147 -11.40 6.86 1.70
CA GLU A 147 -10.20 7.59 2.12
C GLU A 147 -8.99 6.86 1.55
N LYS A 148 -8.57 7.21 0.32
CA LYS A 148 -7.46 6.53 -0.36
C LYS A 148 -6.13 7.03 0.20
N ILE A 149 -5.32 6.10 0.68
CA ILE A 149 -3.93 6.32 1.07
C ILE A 149 -3.04 5.71 -0.01
N THR A 150 -2.19 6.53 -0.61
CA THR A 150 -1.16 6.11 -1.57
C THR A 150 0.18 6.09 -0.85
N ILE A 151 0.84 4.94 -0.86
CA ILE A 151 2.19 4.74 -0.32
C ILE A 151 3.11 4.52 -1.51
N GLN A 152 3.89 5.53 -1.86
CA GLN A 152 4.90 5.43 -2.90
C GLN A 152 6.20 4.91 -2.29
N PHE A 153 6.94 4.10 -3.02
CA PHE A 153 8.27 3.65 -2.62
C PHE A 153 9.30 3.96 -3.70
N TYR A 154 10.49 4.35 -3.26
CA TYR A 154 11.67 4.55 -4.09
C TYR A 154 12.89 4.01 -3.35
N CYS A 155 13.28 2.79 -3.71
CA CYS A 155 14.28 1.99 -3.02
C CYS A 155 15.54 1.84 -3.89
N PRO A 156 16.76 2.00 -3.34
CA PRO A 156 17.99 1.78 -4.10
C PRO A 156 18.14 0.33 -4.62
N GLN A 157 17.70 -0.65 -3.84
CA GLN A 157 17.79 -2.08 -4.17
C GLN A 157 16.43 -2.77 -4.05
N ALA A 158 16.30 -3.98 -4.62
CA ALA A 158 15.09 -4.77 -4.50
C ALA A 158 14.83 -5.24 -3.06
N ASP A 159 15.89 -5.59 -2.33
CA ASP A 159 15.80 -6.03 -0.93
C ASP A 159 15.25 -4.93 0.00
N ASP A 160 15.55 -3.66 -0.30
CA ASP A 160 14.99 -2.49 0.38
C ASP A 160 13.46 -2.42 0.18
N ALA A 161 12.97 -2.75 -1.02
CA ALA A 161 11.53 -2.80 -1.29
C ALA A 161 10.86 -4.00 -0.58
N GLU A 162 11.51 -5.16 -0.55
CA GLU A 162 11.02 -6.33 0.21
C GLU A 162 10.89 -6.01 1.70
N TRP A 163 11.83 -5.25 2.27
CA TRP A 163 11.75 -4.74 3.64
C TRP A 163 10.53 -3.83 3.82
N CYS A 164 10.31 -2.89 2.91
CA CYS A 164 9.15 -1.99 2.96
C CYS A 164 7.85 -2.78 2.97
N PHE A 165 7.70 -3.75 2.07
CA PHE A 165 6.48 -4.54 1.95
C PHE A 165 6.21 -5.40 3.18
N ASP A 166 7.23 -6.01 3.78
CA ASP A 166 7.02 -6.81 4.99
C ASP A 166 6.62 -5.95 6.19
N HIS A 167 7.25 -4.78 6.37
CA HIS A 167 6.86 -3.85 7.44
C HIS A 167 5.47 -3.27 7.23
N LEU A 168 5.10 -2.88 6.00
CA LEU A 168 3.76 -2.42 5.66
C LEU A 168 2.72 -3.53 5.90
N ARG A 169 3.04 -4.77 5.52
CA ARG A 169 2.17 -5.93 5.74
C ARG A 169 1.91 -6.14 7.22
N HIS A 170 2.97 -6.25 8.01
CA HIS A 170 2.81 -6.46 9.45
C HIS A 170 2.06 -5.30 10.11
N PHE A 171 2.33 -4.07 9.70
CA PHE A 171 1.61 -2.90 10.20
C PHE A 171 0.11 -2.94 9.88
N LEU A 172 -0.26 -3.10 8.61
CA LEU A 172 -1.65 -3.03 8.16
C LEU A 172 -2.49 -4.25 8.58
N VAL A 173 -1.86 -5.43 8.66
CA VAL A 173 -2.57 -6.70 8.90
C VAL A 173 -2.58 -7.08 10.38
N SER A 174 -1.55 -6.71 11.15
CA SER A 174 -1.40 -7.17 12.54
C SER A 174 -1.36 -6.03 13.55
N TRP A 175 -0.37 -5.13 13.44
CA TRP A 175 -0.11 -4.14 14.49
C TRP A 175 -1.23 -3.10 14.59
N TYR A 176 -1.58 -2.43 13.49
CA TYR A 176 -2.60 -1.38 13.50
C TYR A 176 -3.97 -1.93 13.92
N PRO A 177 -4.46 -3.07 13.37
CA PRO A 177 -5.70 -3.69 13.85
C PRO A 177 -5.71 -4.00 15.35
N ALA A 178 -4.63 -4.53 15.91
CA ALA A 178 -4.54 -4.81 17.35
C ALA A 178 -4.59 -3.51 18.19
N CYS A 179 -3.95 -2.44 17.71
CA CYS A 179 -3.95 -1.14 18.40
C CYS A 179 -5.32 -0.46 18.43
N VAL A 180 -6.14 -0.62 17.38
CA VAL A 180 -7.48 -0.02 17.34
C VAL A 180 -8.54 -0.89 18.01
N ALA A 181 -8.39 -2.21 18.00
CA ALA A 181 -9.28 -3.14 18.72
C ALA A 181 -9.18 -3.02 20.26
N SER A 182 -8.07 -2.46 20.76
CA SER A 182 -7.83 -2.25 22.19
C SER A 182 -8.39 -0.93 22.74
N ARG A 183 -9.06 -0.13 21.89
CA ARG A 183 -9.70 1.15 22.27
C ARG A 183 -11.16 0.95 22.67
#